data_AF-A0A261Q9Z1-F1
#
_entry.id   AF-A0A261Q9Z1-F1
#
_cell.length_a   1.000
_cell.length_b   1.000
_cell.length_c   1.000
_cell.angle_alpha   90.00
_cell.angle_beta   90.00
_cell.angle_gamma   90.00
#
_symmetry.space_group_name_H-M   'P 1'
#
loop_
_entity.id
_entity.type
_entity.pdbx_description
1 polymer ?
#
loop_
_entity_poly.entity_id
_entity_poly.type
_entity_poly.pdbx_seq_one_letter_code
_entity_poly.pdbx_strand_id
1 'polypeptide(L)'
;MIDLTAALQANPIKNDLLGMPEKFVEIAKTISILIQEKKYQQAHQLVDSIENEKDGVKFFVKSFLYDEQGKLEEAEQYYLKAIAKGHINALNNLANLYSEQGKMEEAEQYYLQA
;
A
#
# COMPACT_ATOMS: atom_id res chain seq x y z
N MET A 1 -9.25 -29.22 6.79
CA MET A 1 -9.59 -28.36 5.64
C MET A 1 -9.78 -26.96 6.21
N ILE A 2 -8.88 -26.04 5.89
CA ILE A 2 -9.05 -24.63 6.28
C ILE A 2 -10.02 -24.04 5.27
N ASP A 3 -11.11 -23.50 5.77
CA ASP A 3 -12.20 -22.96 4.98
C ASP A 3 -11.75 -21.68 4.26
N LEU A 4 -11.55 -21.78 2.94
CA LEU A 4 -11.12 -20.68 2.08
C LEU A 4 -12.22 -19.61 1.88
N THR A 5 -13.44 -19.84 2.35
CA THR A 5 -14.56 -18.92 2.11
C THR A 5 -14.60 -17.72 3.07
N ALA A 6 -13.87 -17.74 4.19
CA ALA A 6 -13.82 -16.61 5.13
C ALA A 6 -12.87 -15.46 4.72
N ALA A 7 -11.98 -15.67 3.74
CA ALA A 7 -10.98 -14.66 3.32
C ALA A 7 -11.46 -13.73 2.19
N LEU A 8 -12.76 -13.74 1.88
CA LEU A 8 -13.36 -12.89 0.84
C LEU A 8 -13.91 -11.54 1.36
N GLN A 9 -13.75 -11.24 2.64
CA GLN A 9 -14.02 -9.89 3.15
C GLN A 9 -12.83 -8.98 2.81
N ALA A 10 -12.95 -8.31 1.66
CA ALA A 10 -12.20 -7.14 1.22
C ALA A 10 -10.70 -7.13 1.64
N ASN A 11 -9.86 -7.84 0.87
CA ASN A 11 -8.43 -7.58 0.88
C ASN A 11 -8.13 -6.54 -0.21
N PRO A 12 -8.02 -5.23 0.10
CA PRO A 12 -7.84 -4.17 -0.90
C PRO A 12 -6.58 -4.38 -1.76
N ILE A 13 -5.62 -5.17 -1.26
CA ILE A 13 -4.34 -5.39 -1.91
C ILE A 13 -4.44 -6.39 -3.08
N LYS A 14 -5.50 -7.22 -3.17
CA LYS A 14 -5.55 -8.31 -4.17
C LYS A 14 -5.57 -7.80 -5.63
N ASN A 15 -6.11 -6.60 -5.87
CA ASN A 15 -6.10 -6.00 -7.21
C ASN A 15 -4.73 -5.38 -7.56
N ASP A 16 -3.99 -4.90 -6.57
CA ASP A 16 -2.72 -4.18 -6.78
C ASP A 16 -1.50 -5.11 -6.96
N LEU A 17 -1.66 -6.42 -6.70
CA LEU A 17 -0.58 -7.42 -6.81
C LEU A 17 -0.53 -8.12 -8.18
N LEU A 18 -1.47 -7.82 -9.09
CA LEU A 18 -1.51 -8.38 -10.44
C LEU A 18 -0.30 -7.90 -11.25
N GLY A 19 0.67 -8.80 -11.48
CA GLY A 19 1.88 -8.54 -12.27
C GLY A 19 3.18 -8.53 -11.47
N MET A 20 3.12 -8.71 -10.15
CA MET A 20 4.32 -8.81 -9.32
C MET A 20 4.98 -10.19 -9.41
N PRO A 21 6.33 -10.28 -9.34
CA PRO A 21 7.01 -11.56 -9.14
C PRO A 21 6.49 -12.27 -7.88
N GLU A 22 6.31 -13.59 -7.96
CA GLU A 22 5.68 -14.42 -6.92
C GLU A 22 6.23 -14.18 -5.49
N LYS A 23 7.55 -13.95 -5.37
CA LYS A 23 8.18 -13.62 -4.08
C LYS A 23 7.60 -12.36 -3.42
N PHE A 24 7.20 -11.36 -4.21
CA PHE A 24 6.62 -10.13 -3.68
C PHE A 24 5.16 -10.31 -3.31
N VAL A 25 4.45 -11.20 -3.99
CA VAL A 25 3.07 -11.56 -3.64
C VAL A 25 3.03 -12.20 -2.25
N GLU A 26 3.94 -13.13 -1.95
CA GLU A 26 4.06 -13.75 -0.62
C GLU A 26 4.42 -12.71 0.46
N ILE A 27 5.43 -11.88 0.19
CA ILE A 27 5.84 -10.81 1.11
C ILE A 27 4.67 -9.85 1.40
N ALA A 28 3.94 -9.41 0.35
CA ALA A 28 2.81 -8.52 0.51
C ALA A 28 1.68 -9.15 1.33
N LYS A 29 1.34 -10.42 1.10
CA LYS A 29 0.35 -11.15 1.93
C LYS A 29 0.75 -11.18 3.40
N THR A 30 2.02 -11.49 3.69
CA THR A 30 2.52 -11.50 5.07
C THR A 30 2.41 -10.11 5.70
N ILE A 31 2.77 -9.05 4.97
CA ILE A 31 2.63 -7.67 5.45
C ILE A 31 1.18 -7.34 5.76
N SER A 32 0.22 -7.72 4.91
CA SER A 32 -1.21 -7.50 5.17
C SER A 32 -1.68 -8.16 6.47
N ILE A 33 -1.24 -9.40 6.72
CA ILE A 33 -1.56 -10.13 7.96
C ILE A 33 -0.97 -9.40 9.17
N LEU A 34 0.30 -8.98 9.08
CA LEU A 34 0.96 -8.24 10.18
C LEU A 34 0.27 -6.91 10.47
N ILE A 35 -0.22 -6.20 9.45
CA ILE A 35 -1.00 -4.97 9.61
C ILE A 35 -2.32 -5.24 10.35
N GLN A 36 -3.08 -6.26 9.93
CA GLN A 36 -4.34 -6.64 10.58
C GLN A 36 -4.14 -7.03 12.06
N GLU A 37 -3.03 -7.72 12.35
CA GLU A 37 -2.64 -8.07 13.72
C GLU A 37 -1.99 -6.91 14.49
N LYS A 38 -1.89 -5.72 13.89
CA LYS A 38 -1.23 -4.52 14.43
C LYS A 38 0.24 -4.74 14.81
N LYS A 39 0.90 -5.71 14.19
CA LYS A 39 2.33 -6.01 14.33
C LYS A 39 3.19 -5.13 13.42
N TYR A 40 3.02 -3.81 13.55
CA TYR A 40 3.62 -2.83 12.64
C TYR A 40 5.14 -2.88 12.60
N GLN A 41 5.81 -3.22 13.71
CA GLN A 41 7.28 -3.35 13.73
C GLN A 41 7.77 -4.47 12.79
N GLN A 42 7.10 -5.62 12.80
CA GLN A 42 7.45 -6.74 11.92
C GLN A 42 7.12 -6.41 10.46
N ALA A 43 5.99 -5.72 10.24
CA ALA A 43 5.62 -5.24 8.90
C ALA A 43 6.69 -4.30 8.33
N HIS A 44 7.17 -3.33 9.12
CA HIS A 44 8.24 -2.41 8.71
C HIS A 44 9.53 -3.15 8.38
N GLN A 45 9.96 -4.11 9.21
CA GLN A 45 11.14 -4.93 8.93
C GLN A 45 11.03 -5.69 7.61
N LEU A 46 9.85 -6.26 7.34
CA LEU A 46 9.61 -7.01 6.11
C LEU A 46 9.57 -6.08 4.88
N VAL A 47 8.96 -4.89 4.99
CA VAL A 47 9.01 -3.86 3.95
C VAL A 47 10.45 -3.42 3.67
N ASP A 48 11.26 -3.19 4.71
CA ASP A 48 12.65 -2.75 4.54
C ASP A 48 13.53 -3.84 3.91
N SER A 49 13.15 -5.12 4.02
CA SER A 49 13.81 -6.24 3.31
C SER A 49 13.54 -6.30 1.80
N ILE A 50 12.56 -5.54 1.31
CA ILE A 50 12.32 -5.38 -0.13
C ILE A 50 13.46 -4.55 -0.72
N GLU A 51 14.40 -5.21 -1.40
CA GLU A 51 15.57 -4.55 -2.01
C GLU A 51 15.22 -3.79 -3.30
N ASN A 52 14.13 -4.17 -3.98
CA ASN A 52 13.75 -3.52 -5.22
C ASN A 52 13.03 -2.19 -4.93
N GLU A 53 13.70 -1.08 -5.28
CA GLU A 53 13.14 0.27 -5.18
C GLU A 53 12.79 0.86 -6.55
N LYS A 54 13.08 0.15 -7.65
CA LYS A 54 12.97 0.69 -9.01
C LYS A 54 11.52 0.81 -9.48
N ASP A 55 10.69 -0.14 -9.10
CA ASP A 55 9.27 -0.22 -9.49
C ASP A 55 8.32 0.50 -8.51
N GLY A 56 8.86 1.11 -7.45
CA GLY A 56 8.07 1.87 -6.47
C GLY A 56 7.28 1.01 -5.48
N VAL A 57 7.28 -0.32 -5.63
CA VAL A 57 6.51 -1.25 -4.79
C VAL A 57 6.86 -1.09 -3.32
N LYS A 58 8.16 -1.06 -2.98
CA LYS A 58 8.61 -0.88 -1.59
C LYS A 58 7.98 0.36 -0.96
N PHE A 59 7.96 1.46 -1.72
CA PHE A 59 7.41 2.72 -1.23
C PHE A 59 5.89 2.68 -1.12
N PHE A 60 5.20 2.02 -2.06
CA PHE A 60 3.75 1.82 -1.99
C PHE A 60 3.34 0.98 -0.77
N VAL A 61 4.04 -0.11 -0.48
CA VAL A 61 3.73 -0.92 0.70
C VAL A 61 4.08 -0.16 1.98
N LYS A 62 5.14 0.65 1.96
CA LYS A 62 5.53 1.50 3.09
C LYS A 62 4.49 2.59 3.36
N SER A 63 3.94 3.23 2.33
CA SER A 63 2.88 4.24 2.51
C SER A 63 1.63 3.63 3.11
N PHE A 64 1.15 2.50 2.56
CA PHE A 64 0.00 1.78 3.09
C PHE A 64 0.19 1.40 4.57
N LEU A 65 1.38 0.95 4.95
CA LEU A 65 1.70 0.62 6.34
C LEU A 65 1.63 1.83 7.29
N TYR A 66 2.04 3.02 6.83
CA TYR A 66 1.92 4.26 7.61
C TYR A 66 0.48 4.76 7.68
N ASP A 67 -0.27 4.61 6.59
CA ASP A 67 -1.70 4.95 6.49
C ASP A 67 -2.52 4.18 7.53
N GLU A 68 -2.30 2.86 7.60
CA GLU A 68 -2.90 1.94 8.59
C GLU A 68 -2.48 2.23 10.04
N GLN A 69 -1.45 3.05 10.26
CA GLN A 69 -1.03 3.55 11.57
C GLN A 69 -1.61 4.94 11.89
N GLY A 70 -2.35 5.56 10.97
CA GLY A 70 -2.83 6.93 11.05
C GLY A 70 -1.71 7.98 10.91
N LYS A 71 -0.56 7.59 10.37
CA LYS A 71 0.61 8.44 10.14
C LYS A 71 0.55 9.02 8.73
N LEU A 72 -0.39 9.95 8.55
CA LEU A 72 -0.80 10.42 7.23
C LEU A 72 0.31 11.18 6.50
N GLU A 73 1.13 11.95 7.21
CA GLU A 73 2.26 12.67 6.62
C GLU A 73 3.33 11.70 6.08
N GLU A 74 3.68 10.66 6.83
CA GLU A 74 4.59 9.63 6.33
C GLU A 74 3.98 8.84 5.17
N ALA A 75 2.68 8.50 5.25
CA ALA A 75 1.98 7.82 4.17
C ALA A 75 2.04 8.61 2.86
N GLU A 76 1.71 9.91 2.90
CA GLU A 76 1.80 10.84 1.77
C GLU A 76 3.22 10.86 1.16
N GLN A 77 4.25 11.01 1.99
CA GLN A 77 5.64 11.02 1.52
C GLN A 77 6.02 9.76 0.73
N TYR A 78 5.54 8.60 1.17
CA TYR A 78 5.85 7.33 0.52
C TYR A 78 4.96 7.06 -0.70
N TYR A 79 3.70 7.50 -0.72
CA TYR A 79 2.88 7.46 -1.93
C TYR A 79 3.52 8.31 -3.05
N LEU A 80 3.97 9.52 -2.74
CA LEU A 80 4.68 10.38 -3.70
C LEU A 80 5.96 9.72 -4.23
N LYS A 81 6.72 9.04 -3.36
CA LYS A 81 7.91 8.26 -3.79
C LYS A 81 7.53 7.10 -4.71
N ALA A 82 6.44 6.40 -4.44
CA ALA A 82 5.95 5.30 -5.28
C ALA A 82 5.52 5.82 -6.66
N ILE A 83 4.79 6.94 -6.70
CA ILE A 83 4.38 7.63 -7.94
C ILE A 83 5.61 8.05 -8.75
N ALA A 84 6.62 8.64 -8.11
CA ALA A 84 7.87 9.03 -8.77
C ALA A 84 8.68 7.85 -9.36
N LYS A 85 8.39 6.62 -8.93
CA LYS A 85 8.95 5.38 -9.48
C LYS A 85 8.03 4.70 -10.51
N GLY A 86 6.89 5.30 -10.83
CA GLY A 86 5.93 4.79 -11.82
C GLY A 86 4.90 3.82 -11.25
N HIS A 87 4.74 3.72 -9.94
CA HIS A 87 3.75 2.84 -9.32
C HIS A 87 2.36 3.50 -9.33
N ILE A 88 1.62 3.31 -10.42
CA ILE A 88 0.35 4.02 -10.67
C ILE A 88 -0.73 3.82 -9.59
N ASN A 89 -0.80 2.66 -8.93
CA ASN A 89 -1.80 2.42 -7.88
C ASN A 89 -1.63 3.34 -6.66
N ALA A 90 -0.46 3.96 -6.50
CA ALA A 90 -0.22 4.96 -5.46
C ALA A 90 -1.00 6.27 -5.70
N LEU A 91 -1.39 6.58 -6.95
CA LEU A 91 -2.19 7.76 -7.29
C LEU A 91 -3.58 7.68 -6.65
N ASN A 92 -4.29 6.57 -6.86
CA ASN A 92 -5.62 6.34 -6.28
C ASN A 92 -5.60 6.39 -4.74
N ASN A 93 -4.59 5.78 -4.12
CA ASN A 93 -4.50 5.75 -2.66
C ASN A 93 -4.10 7.10 -2.06
N LEU A 94 -3.25 7.88 -2.74
CA LEU A 94 -2.96 9.25 -2.34
C LEU A 94 -4.19 10.16 -2.47
N ALA A 95 -4.97 9.98 -3.54
CA ALA A 95 -6.23 10.68 -3.72
C ALA A 95 -7.24 10.36 -2.60
N ASN A 96 -7.37 9.08 -2.22
CA ASN A 96 -8.19 8.67 -1.07
C ASN A 96 -7.71 9.34 0.23
N LEU A 97 -6.39 9.33 0.49
CA LEU A 97 -5.80 9.95 1.68
C LEU A 97 -6.09 11.46 1.75
N TYR A 98 -6.05 12.18 0.63
CA TYR A 98 -6.45 13.59 0.61
C TYR A 98 -7.97 13.79 0.78
N SER A 99 -8.78 12.94 0.16
CA SER A 99 -10.24 12.95 0.33
C SER A 99 -10.63 12.77 1.80
N GLU A 100 -10.00 11.83 2.51
CA GLU A 100 -10.22 11.59 3.95
C GLU A 100 -9.81 12.78 4.84
N GLN A 101 -8.84 13.59 4.39
CA GLN A 101 -8.45 14.84 5.03
C GLN A 101 -9.33 16.04 4.64
N GLY A 102 -10.33 15.85 3.75
CA GLY A 102 -11.17 16.93 3.23
C GLY A 102 -10.51 17.80 2.16
N LYS A 103 -9.34 17.39 1.64
CA LYS A 103 -8.57 18.06 0.60
C LYS A 103 -9.03 17.62 -0.79
N MET A 104 -10.26 17.98 -1.15
CA MET A 104 -10.91 17.46 -2.35
C MET A 104 -10.29 17.95 -3.65
N GLU A 105 -9.75 19.17 -3.68
CA GLU A 105 -9.08 19.71 -4.86
C GLU A 105 -7.82 18.89 -5.18
N GLU A 106 -7.00 18.58 -4.16
CA GLU A 106 -5.83 17.72 -4.30
C GLU A 106 -6.23 16.30 -4.67
N ALA A 107 -7.26 15.73 -4.04
CA ALA A 107 -7.75 14.38 -4.36
C ALA A 107 -8.16 14.26 -5.83
N GLU A 108 -8.91 15.23 -6.36
CA GLU A 108 -9.34 15.24 -7.77
C GLU A 108 -8.15 15.25 -8.74
N GLN A 109 -7.10 16.02 -8.46
CA GLN A 109 -5.89 16.04 -9.30
C GLN A 109 -5.25 14.66 -9.45
N TYR A 110 -5.20 13.88 -8.36
CA TYR A 110 -4.60 12.54 -8.38
C TYR A 110 -5.54 11.48 -8.96
N TYR A 111 -6.86 11.56 -8.72
CA TYR A 111 -7.82 10.67 -9.38
C TYR A 111 -7.81 10.83 -10.90
N LEU A 112 -7.61 12.04 -11.42
CA LEU A 112 -7.53 12.29 -12.86
C LEU A 112 -6.25 11.73 -13.51
N GLN A 113 -5.22 11.42 -12.72
CA GLN A 113 -3.95 10.88 -13.20
C GLN A 113 -3.86 9.35 -13.11
N ALA A 114 -4.72 8.72 -12.29
CA ALA A 114 -4.70 7.29 -12.01
C ALA A 114 -5.31 6.45 -13.13
#